data_AF-A0A2M7TKE3-F1
#
_entry.id   AF-A0A2M7TKE3-F1
#
_cell.length_a   1.000
_cell.length_b   1.000
_cell.length_c   1.000
_cell.angle_alpha   90.00
_cell.angle_beta   90.00
_cell.angle_gamma   90.00
#
_symmetry.space_group_name_H-M   'P 1'
#
loop_
_entity.id
_entity.type
_entity.pdbx_description
1 polymer ?
#
loop_
_entity_poly.entity_id
_entity_poly.type
_entity_poly.pdbx_seq_one_letter_code
_entity_poly.pdbx_strand_id
1 'polypeptide(L)'
;MLKLFMMERKYLNLIFTNHAINRLYNRGISQEKAYETFKNPDGQLPGKIPGSVKFYKSYGPPAGEAGEQRIEIVAKKNEKGE
;
A
#
# COMPACT_ATOMS: atom_id res chain seq x y z
N MET A 1 11.39 -9.85 21.43
CA MET A 1 11.15 -10.82 20.33
C MET A 1 9.68 -10.68 19.92
N LEU A 2 9.39 -9.77 18.97
CA LEU A 2 8.02 -9.51 18.53
C LEU A 2 7.64 -10.56 17.49
N LYS A 3 6.45 -11.13 17.66
CA LYS A 3 5.87 -12.20 16.82
C LYS A 3 5.98 -11.80 15.34
N LEU A 4 6.69 -12.64 14.58
CA LEU A 4 6.87 -12.54 13.13
C LEU A 4 5.49 -12.71 12.47
N PHE A 5 4.70 -11.64 12.33
CA PHE A 5 3.64 -11.63 11.32
C PHE A 5 4.35 -11.67 9.97
N MET A 6 4.61 -12.87 9.45
CA MET A 6 5.14 -13.03 8.10
C MET A 6 4.09 -12.49 7.14
N MET A 7 4.34 -11.27 6.63
CA MET A 7 3.52 -10.72 5.56
C MET A 7 3.53 -11.66 4.37
N GLU A 8 2.35 -11.89 3.80
CA GLU A 8 2.15 -12.85 2.73
C GLU A 8 2.26 -12.20 1.35
N ARG A 9 2.75 -12.93 0.36
CA ARG A 9 2.76 -12.42 -1.03
C ARG A 9 1.37 -12.25 -1.63
N LYS A 10 0.38 -12.98 -1.12
CA LYS A 10 -1.02 -12.80 -1.47
C LYS A 10 -1.76 -12.39 -0.22
N TYR A 11 -2.52 -11.31 -0.29
CA TYR A 11 -3.35 -10.86 0.82
C TYR A 11 -4.67 -10.37 0.25
N LEU A 12 -5.76 -11.07 0.61
CA LEU A 12 -7.07 -10.92 -0.03
C LEU A 12 -6.92 -11.04 -1.56
N ASN A 13 -7.35 -10.03 -2.32
CA ASN A 13 -7.24 -9.98 -3.78
C ASN A 13 -6.04 -9.17 -4.29
N LEU A 14 -5.00 -8.96 -3.47
CA LEU A 14 -3.77 -8.28 -3.86
C LEU A 14 -2.56 -9.22 -3.86
N ILE A 15 -1.67 -9.01 -4.84
CA ILE A 15 -0.37 -9.66 -4.91
C ILE A 15 0.71 -8.64 -4.55
N PHE A 16 1.40 -8.85 -3.43
CA PHE A 16 2.51 -8.02 -2.98
C PHE A 16 3.83 -8.58 -3.52
N THR A 17 4.63 -7.72 -4.12
CA THR A 17 6.02 -8.06 -4.47
C THR A 17 6.87 -8.18 -3.20
N ASN A 18 7.97 -8.92 -3.25
CA ASN A 18 8.93 -8.97 -2.14
C ASN A 18 9.43 -7.56 -1.77
N HIS A 19 9.59 -6.68 -2.76
CA HIS A 19 9.95 -5.28 -2.52
C HIS A 19 8.88 -4.56 -1.69
N ALA A 20 7.60 -4.71 -2.03
CA ALA A 20 6.51 -4.09 -1.29
C ALA A 20 6.43 -4.62 0.14
N ILE A 21 6.53 -5.94 0.35
CA ILE A 21 6.56 -6.56 1.70
C ILE A 21 7.69 -5.97 2.55
N ASN A 22 8.91 -5.92 2.01
CA ASN A 22 10.06 -5.37 2.74
C ASN A 22 9.84 -3.88 3.09
N ARG A 23 9.20 -3.10 2.21
CA ARG A 23 8.86 -1.70 2.48
C ARG A 23 7.81 -1.56 3.58
N LEU A 24 6.79 -2.40 3.57
CA LEU A 24 5.75 -2.42 4.61
C LEU A 24 6.37 -2.75 5.97
N TYR A 25 7.18 -3.81 6.04
CA TYR A 25 7.89 -4.21 7.25
C TYR A 25 8.79 -3.10 7.80
N ASN A 26 9.68 -2.55 6.96
CA ASN A 26 10.63 -1.51 7.37
C ASN A 26 9.96 -0.20 7.82
N ARG A 27 8.70 0.02 7.45
CA ARG A 27 7.92 1.21 7.80
C ARG A 27 6.88 0.95 8.88
N GLY A 28 6.77 -0.28 9.40
CA GLY A 28 5.75 -0.65 10.38
C GLY A 28 4.31 -0.54 9.84
N ILE A 29 4.11 -0.72 8.53
CA ILE A 29 2.78 -0.64 7.89
C ILE A 29 2.24 -2.07 7.73
N SER A 30 1.03 -2.34 8.22
CA SER A 30 0.40 -3.65 8.02
C SER A 30 -0.11 -3.84 6.59
N GLN A 31 -0.21 -5.09 6.13
CA GLN A 31 -0.84 -5.39 4.83
C GLN A 31 -2.31 -5.00 4.79
N GLU A 32 -3.01 -5.07 5.93
CA GLU A 32 -4.37 -4.57 6.08
C GLU A 32 -4.46 -3.07 5.77
N LYS A 33 -3.54 -2.25 6.31
CA LYS A 33 -3.52 -0.80 6.06
C LYS A 33 -3.22 -0.49 4.59
N ALA A 34 -2.29 -1.24 3.99
CA ALA A 34 -1.99 -1.13 2.57
C ALA A 34 -3.19 -1.53 1.69
N TYR A 35 -3.90 -2.61 2.07
CA TYR A 35 -5.12 -3.05 1.41
C TYR A 35 -6.22 -1.99 1.50
N GLU A 36 -6.44 -1.42 2.68
CA GLU A 36 -7.42 -0.35 2.89
C GLU A 36 -7.09 0.89 2.05
N THR A 37 -5.81 1.26 1.93
CA THR A 37 -5.37 2.36 1.04
C THR A 37 -5.69 2.06 -0.42
N PHE A 38 -5.48 0.82 -0.87
CA PHE A 38 -5.80 0.42 -2.23
C PHE A 38 -7.31 0.36 -2.49
N LYS A 39 -8.08 -0.18 -1.54
CA LYS A 39 -9.51 -0.44 -1.71
C LYS A 39 -10.35 0.82 -1.60
N ASN A 40 -10.01 1.72 -0.66
CA ASN A 40 -10.75 2.93 -0.36
C ASN A 40 -9.82 4.16 -0.37
N PRO A 41 -9.16 4.48 -1.50
CA PRO A 41 -8.23 5.60 -1.59
C PRO A 41 -8.96 6.94 -1.47
N ASP A 42 -8.28 7.96 -0.96
CA ASP A 42 -8.76 9.35 -1.05
C ASP A 42 -8.61 9.89 -2.48
N GLY A 43 -7.65 9.35 -3.22
CA GLY A 43 -7.47 9.67 -4.63
C GLY A 43 -6.45 8.78 -5.34
N GLN A 44 -6.34 9.01 -6.64
CA GLN A 44 -5.47 8.25 -7.52
C GLN A 44 -4.67 9.18 -8.44
N LEU A 45 -3.46 8.74 -8.77
CA LEU A 45 -2.60 9.42 -9.74
C LEU A 45 -2.00 8.38 -10.71
N PRO A 46 -1.63 8.78 -11.93
CA PRO A 46 -0.81 7.94 -12.80
C PRO A 46 0.47 7.50 -12.09
N GLY A 47 0.79 6.22 -12.15
CA GLY A 47 2.06 5.70 -11.67
C GLY A 47 3.21 6.00 -12.64
N LYS A 48 4.45 5.89 -12.16
CA LYS A 48 5.65 6.13 -12.99
C LYS A 48 5.89 5.02 -14.02
N ILE A 49 5.36 3.82 -13.77
CA ILE A 49 5.47 2.67 -14.68
C ILE A 49 4.23 2.65 -15.59
N PRO A 50 4.37 2.45 -16.90
CA PRO A 50 3.22 2.32 -17.80
C PRO A 50 2.21 1.29 -17.29
N GLY A 51 0.93 1.68 -17.27
CA GLY A 51 -0.17 0.84 -16.78
C GLY A 51 -0.25 0.70 -15.25
N SER A 52 0.60 1.38 -14.49
CA SER A 52 0.48 1.45 -13.02
C SER A 52 -0.33 2.66 -12.57
N VAL A 53 -1.02 2.49 -11.44
CA VAL A 53 -1.81 3.53 -10.77
C VAL A 53 -1.29 3.66 -9.34
N LYS A 54 -1.17 4.90 -8.88
CA LYS A 54 -0.82 5.25 -7.51
C LYS A 54 -2.08 5.62 -6.74
N PHE A 55 -2.46 4.76 -5.79
CA PHE A 55 -3.55 4.97 -4.85
C PHE A 55 -2.98 5.60 -3.58
N TYR A 56 -3.62 6.63 -3.04
CA TYR A 56 -3.16 7.24 -1.81
C TYR A 56 -4.28 7.48 -0.82
N LYS A 57 -3.93 7.42 0.46
CA LYS A 57 -4.82 7.71 1.59
C LYS A 57 -4.03 8.41 2.69
N SER A 58 -4.55 9.54 3.16
CA SER A 58 -4.03 10.23 4.34
C SER A 58 -4.63 9.60 5.60
N TYR A 59 -3.82 9.51 6.64
CA TYR A 59 -4.14 8.99 7.95
C TYR A 59 -3.65 9.96 9.01
N GLY A 60 -4.38 10.02 10.11
CA GLY A 60 -4.06 10.94 11.21
C GLY A 60 -4.81 12.27 11.05
N PRO A 61 -4.24 13.36 11.62
CA PRO A 61 -4.85 14.69 11.60
C PRO A 61 -5.08 15.24 10.18
N PRO A 62 -5.89 16.31 10.04
CA PRO A 62 -6.11 17.00 8.78
C PRO A 62 -4.81 17.40 8.06
N ALA A 63 -4.93 17.58 6.74
CA ALA A 63 -3.79 17.90 5.89
C ALA A 63 -3.07 19.18 6.35
N GLY A 64 -1.76 19.11 6.48
CA GLY A 64 -0.93 20.23 6.95
C GLY A 64 -0.73 20.31 8.46
N GLU A 65 -1.35 19.43 9.24
CA GLU A 65 -1.12 19.31 10.68
C GLU A 65 0.03 18.34 11.00
N ALA A 66 0.70 18.58 12.13
CA ALA A 66 1.77 17.70 12.60
C ALA A 66 1.22 16.29 12.90
N GLY A 67 1.87 15.27 12.33
CA GLY A 67 1.46 13.88 12.49
C GLY A 67 0.57 13.34 11.36
N GLU A 68 0.26 14.14 10.33
CA GLU A 68 -0.29 13.62 9.08
C GLU A 68 0.63 12.54 8.48
N GLN A 69 0.05 11.40 8.12
CA GLN A 69 0.74 10.34 7.40
C GLN A 69 0.00 9.99 6.11
N ARG A 70 0.69 10.06 4.99
CA ARG A 70 0.15 9.60 3.70
C ARG A 70 0.76 8.27 3.30
N ILE A 71 -0.08 7.28 3.06
CA ILE A 71 0.34 6.01 2.46
C ILE A 71 0.04 6.06 0.97
N GLU A 72 1.03 5.70 0.17
CA GLU A 72 0.90 5.60 -1.29
C GLU A 72 1.22 4.17 -1.75
N ILE A 73 0.25 3.54 -2.43
CA ILE A 73 0.37 2.19 -2.99
C ILE A 73 0.42 2.31 -4.51
N VAL A 74 1.48 1.79 -5.12
CA VAL A 74 1.60 1.70 -6.58
C VAL A 74 1.27 0.28 -7.00
N ALA A 75 0.21 0.13 -7.81
CA ALA A 75 -0.26 -1.16 -8.28
C ALA A 75 -0.45 -1.15 -9.81
N LYS A 76 -0.31 -2.31 -10.42
CA LYS A 76 -0.68 -2.56 -11.82
C LYS A 76 -1.29 -3.95 -11.91
N LYS A 77 -2.17 -4.15 -12.89
CA LYS A 77 -2.65 -5.49 -13.21
C LYS A 77 -1.50 -6.33 -13.77
N ASN A 78 -1.44 -7.60 -13.38
CA ASN A 78 -0.54 -8.56 -14.02
C ASN A 78 -1.13 -9.08 -15.35
N GLU A 79 -0.41 -9.97 -16.03
CA GLU A 79 -0.84 -10.57 -17.32
C GLU A 79 -2.15 -11.35 -17.23
N LYS A 80 -2.54 -11.79 -16.02
CA LYS A 80 -3.80 -12.50 -15.73
C LYS A 80 -4.92 -11.55 -15.33
N GLY A 81 -4.68 -10.24 -15.30
CA GLY A 81 -5.65 -9.23 -14.87
C GLY A 81 -5.83 -9.14 -13.36
N GLU A 82 -4.99 -9.82 -12.57
CA GLU A 82 -4.94 -9.73 -11.09
C GLU A 82 -4.27 -8.43 -10.63
#